data_AF-A0A7K0BR72-F1
#
_entry.id   AF-A0A7K0BR72-F1
#
_cell.length_a   1.000
_cell.length_b   1.000
_cell.length_c   1.000
_cell.angle_alpha   90.00
_cell.angle_beta   90.00
_cell.angle_gamma   90.00
#
_symmetry.space_group_name_H-M   'P 1'
#
loop_
_entity.id
_entity.type
_entity.pdbx_description
1 polymer ?
#
loop_
_entity_poly.entity_id
_entity_poly.type
_entity_poly.pdbx_seq_one_letter_code
_entity_poly.pdbx_strand_id
1 'polypeptide(L)'
;MSDRLDQPRELRRTLLPRPHYDPESFGRLSERIARFLGTARFLVYMTVFVALWILWNLVAPAPLRFDPYPFIFLTLMLSLQASYAAPLILLAQNRQDDRDRVQYEQDRARNERSIADTEYLTREIAALRLALSEVATRDFLRSELQQMAKELDGKDQLREQI
;
A
#
# COMPACT_ATOMS: atom_id res chain seq x y z
N MET A 1 -44.31 36.79 -23.66
CA MET A 1 -43.15 37.04 -24.55
C MET A 1 -41.91 37.14 -23.67
N SER A 2 -41.44 36.00 -23.19
CA SER A 2 -40.31 35.86 -22.27
C SER A 2 -39.20 35.12 -23.02
N ASP A 3 -38.46 35.89 -23.80
CA ASP A 3 -37.39 35.38 -24.65
C ASP A 3 -36.03 35.55 -23.94
N ARG A 4 -35.47 34.40 -23.55
CA ARG A 4 -34.03 34.09 -23.51
C ARG A 4 -33.08 35.17 -23.01
N LEU A 5 -32.94 35.27 -21.68
CA LEU A 5 -31.81 35.95 -21.02
C LEU A 5 -31.18 35.09 -19.93
N ASP A 6 -30.94 33.81 -20.21
CA ASP A 6 -30.16 32.99 -19.28
C ASP A 6 -29.37 31.90 -20.03
N GLN A 7 -28.36 32.34 -20.77
CA GLN A 7 -27.24 31.48 -21.15
C GLN A 7 -26.01 32.04 -20.43
N PRO A 8 -25.47 31.35 -19.41
CA PRO A 8 -24.18 31.73 -18.87
C PRO A 8 -23.15 31.56 -19.99
N ARG A 9 -22.61 32.70 -20.46
CA ARG A 9 -21.46 32.74 -21.36
C ARG A 9 -20.32 31.97 -20.72
N GLU A 10 -20.00 30.81 -21.29
CA GLU A 10 -18.83 30.02 -20.94
C GLU A 10 -17.57 30.85 -21.20
N LEU A 11 -17.05 31.43 -20.12
CA LEU A 11 -15.91 32.33 -20.14
C LEU A 11 -14.63 31.52 -20.43
N ARG A 12 -14.12 31.69 -21.65
CA ARG A 12 -12.71 31.51 -22.04
C ARG A 12 -12.09 30.15 -21.72
N ARG A 13 -12.13 29.27 -22.72
CA ARG A 13 -11.10 28.25 -22.99
C ARG A 13 -9.71 28.88 -22.83
N THR A 14 -9.00 28.53 -21.78
CA THR A 14 -7.64 29.00 -21.50
C THR A 14 -6.71 28.43 -22.59
N LEU A 15 -6.19 29.30 -23.46
CA LEU A 15 -5.24 28.98 -24.54
C LEU A 15 -3.79 28.79 -24.03
N LEU A 16 -3.61 28.27 -22.83
CA LEU A 16 -2.28 27.93 -22.33
C LEU A 16 -2.06 26.44 -22.56
N PRO A 17 -1.05 26.02 -23.35
CA PRO A 17 -0.65 24.63 -23.39
C PRO A 17 -0.21 24.25 -21.98
N ARG A 18 -1.01 23.43 -21.30
CA ARG A 18 -0.59 22.80 -20.04
C ARG A 18 0.68 22.02 -20.36
N PRO A 19 1.83 22.33 -19.75
CA PRO A 19 3.01 21.51 -19.93
C PRO A 19 2.63 20.10 -19.49
N HIS A 20 2.57 19.17 -20.45
CA HIS A 20 2.28 17.77 -20.20
C HIS A 20 3.55 17.19 -19.58
N TYR A 21 3.69 17.36 -18.27
CA TYR A 21 4.79 16.82 -17.49
C TYR A 21 4.57 15.30 -17.47
N ASP A 22 5.33 14.57 -18.29
CA ASP A 22 5.15 13.13 -18.51
C ASP A 22 5.43 12.35 -17.21
N PRO A 23 4.39 11.96 -16.45
CA PRO A 23 4.53 11.48 -15.08
C PRO A 23 5.26 10.14 -15.02
N GLU A 24 5.31 9.39 -16.13
CA GLU A 24 5.99 8.10 -16.23
C GLU A 24 7.51 8.24 -16.19
N SER A 25 8.04 9.25 -16.87
CA SER A 25 9.47 9.55 -16.93
C SER A 25 10.01 9.97 -15.55
N PHE A 26 9.27 10.86 -14.88
CA PHE A 26 9.59 11.31 -13.52
C PHE A 26 9.38 10.21 -12.48
N GLY A 27 8.38 9.35 -12.67
CA GLY A 27 8.13 8.21 -11.77
C GLY A 27 9.31 7.24 -11.70
N ARG A 28 9.92 6.90 -12.85
CA ARG A 28 11.10 6.02 -12.90
C ARG A 28 12.34 6.67 -12.29
N LEU A 29 12.53 7.97 -12.52
CA LEU A 29 13.65 8.73 -11.93
C LEU A 29 13.55 8.78 -10.41
N SER A 30 12.38 9.16 -9.88
CA SER A 30 12.14 9.24 -8.43
C SER A 30 12.31 7.89 -7.74
N GLU A 31 11.90 6.79 -8.37
CA GLU A 31 12.06 5.44 -7.82
C GLU A 31 13.53 4.98 -7.80
N ARG A 32 14.33 5.42 -8.77
CA ARG A 32 15.78 5.16 -8.77
C ARG A 32 16.48 5.97 -7.68
N ILE A 33 16.09 7.25 -7.52
CA ILE A 33 16.63 8.14 -6.50
C ILE A 33 16.26 7.65 -5.10
N ALA A 34 15.00 7.27 -4.85
CA ALA A 34 14.55 6.75 -3.56
C ALA A 34 15.35 5.50 -3.14
N ARG A 35 15.56 4.55 -4.06
CA ARG A 35 16.41 3.37 -3.80
C ARG A 35 17.87 3.74 -3.57
N PHE A 36 18.37 4.77 -4.26
CA PHE A 36 19.76 5.20 -4.13
C PHE A 36 20.03 5.93 -2.80
N LEU A 37 19.17 6.88 -2.41
CA LEU A 37 19.28 7.62 -1.14
C LEU A 37 19.00 6.73 0.08
N GLY A 38 18.11 5.74 -0.04
CA GLY A 38 17.80 4.81 1.06
C GLY A 38 18.89 3.78 1.36
N THR A 39 19.96 3.73 0.56
CA THR A 39 21.02 2.73 0.70
C THR A 39 22.26 3.33 1.39
N ALA A 40 22.83 2.63 2.38
CA ALA A 40 24.06 3.05 3.09
C ALA A 40 25.27 3.30 2.17
N ARG A 41 25.25 2.74 0.95
CA ARG A 41 26.26 2.93 -0.09
C ARG A 41 26.42 4.39 -0.52
N PHE A 42 25.34 5.18 -0.54
CA PHE A 42 25.41 6.60 -0.92
C PHE A 42 26.26 7.40 0.08
N LEU A 43 26.01 7.18 1.37
CA LEU A 43 26.77 7.82 2.45
C LEU A 43 28.25 7.47 2.36
N VAL A 44 28.58 6.20 2.15
CA VAL A 44 29.98 5.76 1.97
C VAL A 44 30.64 6.47 0.78
N TYR A 45 29.98 6.51 -0.38
CA TYR A 45 30.53 7.23 -1.54
C TYR A 45 30.75 8.72 -1.27
N MET A 46 29.80 9.40 -0.61
CA MET A 46 29.91 10.81 -0.26
C MET A 46 31.04 11.07 0.75
N THR A 47 31.18 10.23 1.78
CA THR A 47 32.28 10.32 2.75
C THR A 47 33.63 10.11 2.08
N VAL A 48 33.76 9.12 1.19
CA VAL A 48 35.00 8.88 0.44
C VAL A 48 35.32 10.06 -0.47
N PHE A 49 34.33 10.62 -1.17
CA PHE A 49 34.52 11.80 -2.00
C PHE A 49 35.04 13.01 -1.20
N VAL A 50 34.41 13.32 -0.07
CA VAL A 50 34.84 14.42 0.82
C VAL A 50 36.24 14.16 1.38
N ALA A 51 36.53 12.93 1.81
CA ALA A 51 37.85 12.55 2.32
C ALA A 51 38.94 12.69 1.25
N LEU A 52 38.68 12.24 0.02
CA LEU A 52 39.62 12.39 -1.10
C LEU A 52 39.83 13.86 -1.47
N TRP A 53 38.80 14.70 -1.44
CA TRP A 53 38.92 16.13 -1.71
C TRP A 53 39.81 16.84 -0.68
N ILE A 54 39.58 16.55 0.61
CA ILE A 54 40.39 17.09 1.70
C ILE A 54 41.83 16.59 1.58
N LEU A 55 42.03 15.29 1.34
CA LEU A 55 43.36 14.69 1.21
C LEU A 55 44.14 15.30 0.03
N TRP A 56 43.48 15.48 -1.12
CA TRP A 56 44.07 16.13 -2.28
C TRP A 56 44.53 17.55 -1.96
N ASN A 57 43.66 18.37 -1.35
CA ASN A 57 43.99 19.76 -1.02
C ASN A 57 45.01 19.90 0.12
N LEU A 58 45.14 18.90 0.99
CA LEU A 58 46.10 18.88 2.09
C LEU A 58 47.50 18.46 1.62
N VAL A 59 47.59 17.43 0.77
CA VAL A 59 48.87 16.86 0.29
C VAL A 59 49.39 17.59 -0.94
N ALA A 60 48.54 18.30 -1.69
CA ALA A 60 48.97 19.06 -2.86
C ALA A 60 49.98 20.17 -2.50
N PRO A 61 51.07 20.33 -3.28
CA PRO A 61 51.98 21.47 -3.18
C PRO A 61 51.22 22.80 -3.29
N ALA A 62 51.67 23.85 -2.59
CA ALA A 62 51.05 25.17 -2.59
C ALA A 62 50.55 25.70 -3.96
N PRO A 63 51.24 25.50 -5.10
CA PRO A 63 50.74 25.95 -6.41
C PRO A 63 49.60 25.09 -7.01
N LEU A 64 49.33 23.89 -6.50
CA LEU A 64 48.29 22.97 -6.98
C LEU A 64 47.10 22.83 -6.01
N ARG A 65 47.09 23.58 -4.91
CA ARG A 65 45.96 23.60 -3.96
C ARG A 65 44.80 24.34 -4.60
N PHE A 66 43.82 23.58 -5.05
CA PHE A 66 42.62 24.12 -5.69
C PHE A 66 41.67 24.79 -4.68
N ASP A 67 41.61 24.28 -3.45
CA ASP A 67 40.72 24.71 -2.37
C ASP A 67 41.46 24.71 -1.02
N PRO A 68 42.23 25.77 -0.69
CA PRO A 68 42.91 25.90 0.59
C PRO A 68 41.92 26.00 1.77
N TYR A 69 42.38 25.69 2.98
CA TYR A 69 41.60 25.91 4.21
C TYR A 69 41.07 27.35 4.25
N PRO A 70 39.74 27.59 4.36
CA PRO A 70 38.70 26.74 4.94
C PRO A 70 37.82 25.90 3.97
N PHE A 71 38.30 25.52 2.78
CA PHE A 71 37.57 24.71 1.78
C PHE A 71 36.25 25.34 1.30
N ILE A 72 36.35 26.54 0.74
CA ILE A 72 35.20 27.32 0.28
C ILE A 72 34.48 26.63 -0.88
N PHE A 73 35.21 26.02 -1.82
CA PHE A 73 34.57 25.34 -2.96
C PHE A 73 33.78 24.12 -2.53
N LEU A 74 34.35 23.29 -1.63
CA LEU A 74 33.63 22.14 -1.07
C LEU A 74 32.37 22.60 -0.34
N THR A 75 32.46 23.67 0.46
CA THR A 75 31.33 24.22 1.20
C THR A 75 30.23 24.73 0.27
N LEU A 76 30.59 25.47 -0.78
CA LEU A 76 29.64 25.97 -1.78
C LEU A 76 28.96 24.83 -2.55
N MET A 77 29.72 23.79 -2.89
CA MET A 77 29.16 22.63 -3.59
C MET A 77 28.18 21.85 -2.70
N LEU A 78 28.52 21.61 -1.44
CA LEU A 78 27.64 20.92 -0.49
C LEU A 78 26.37 21.73 -0.19
N SER A 79 26.47 23.06 -0.06
CA SER A 79 25.29 23.91 0.18
C SER A 79 24.35 23.91 -1.04
N LEU A 80 24.90 23.98 -2.26
CA LEU A 80 24.13 23.86 -3.49
C LEU A 80 23.50 22.47 -3.62
N GLN A 81 24.25 21.40 -3.29
CA GLN A 81 23.73 20.03 -3.31
C GLN A 81 22.52 19.89 -2.39
N ALA A 82 22.60 20.39 -1.16
CA ALA A 82 21.49 20.36 -0.21
C ALA A 82 20.28 21.16 -0.72
N SER A 83 20.53 22.34 -1.31
CA SER A 83 19.48 23.21 -1.85
C SER A 83 18.72 22.56 -3.01
N TYR A 84 19.39 21.83 -3.91
CA TYR A 84 18.73 21.11 -5.00
C TYR A 84 18.13 19.76 -4.57
N ALA A 85 18.69 19.12 -3.52
CA ALA A 85 18.15 17.89 -2.98
C ALA A 85 16.76 18.09 -2.37
N ALA A 86 16.52 19.19 -1.64
CA ALA A 86 15.24 19.47 -0.98
C ALA A 86 14.02 19.42 -1.93
N PRO A 87 13.95 20.18 -3.05
CA PRO A 87 12.83 20.11 -3.98
C PRO A 87 12.71 18.73 -4.64
N LEU A 88 13.84 18.09 -4.96
CA LEU A 88 13.83 16.76 -5.55
C LEU A 88 13.23 15.72 -4.59
N ILE A 89 13.58 15.80 -3.31
CA ILE A 89 13.01 14.96 -2.25
C ILE A 89 11.52 15.24 -2.09
N LEU A 90 11.08 16.49 -2.10
CA LEU A 90 9.67 16.85 -2.03
C LEU A 90 8.87 16.28 -3.21
N LEU A 91 9.42 16.31 -4.42
CA LEU A 91 8.79 15.69 -5.59
C LEU A 91 8.72 14.16 -5.46
N ALA A 92 9.75 13.54 -4.89
CA ALA A 92 9.74 12.10 -4.63
C ALA A 92 8.70 11.73 -3.55
N GLN A 93 8.56 12.57 -2.51
CA GLN A 93 7.59 12.41 -1.42
C GLN A 93 6.15 12.56 -1.89
N ASN A 94 5.80 13.64 -2.60
CA ASN A 94 4.43 13.84 -3.12
C ASN A 94 3.91 12.64 -3.91
N ARG A 95 4.81 11.97 -4.65
CA ARG A 95 4.46 10.77 -5.42
C ARG A 95 4.36 9.51 -4.58
N GLN A 96 5.13 9.40 -3.49
CA GLN A 96 4.94 8.33 -2.51
C GLN A 96 3.58 8.50 -1.82
N ASP A 97 3.26 9.72 -1.39
CA ASP A 97 1.99 10.06 -0.74
C ASP A 97 0.79 9.75 -1.65
N ASP A 98 0.88 10.05 -2.95
CA ASP A 98 -0.17 9.70 -3.93
C ASP A 98 -0.39 8.18 -4.04
N ARG A 99 0.69 7.38 -4.08
CA ARG A 99 0.59 5.90 -4.09
C ARG A 99 0.01 5.38 -2.80
N ASP A 100 0.51 5.88 -1.67
CA ASP A 100 0.10 5.46 -0.34
C ASP A 100 -1.38 5.78 -0.11
N ARG A 101 -1.86 6.92 -0.63
CA ARG A 101 -3.27 7.27 -0.64
C ARG A 101 -4.12 6.27 -1.44
N VAL A 102 -3.73 5.93 -2.67
CA VAL A 102 -4.47 4.95 -3.49
C VAL A 102 -4.50 3.59 -2.80
N GLN A 103 -3.38 3.17 -2.23
CA GLN A 103 -3.30 1.91 -1.50
C GLN A 103 -4.19 1.92 -0.25
N TYR A 104 -4.24 3.03 0.48
CA TYR A 104 -5.12 3.20 1.63
C TYR A 104 -6.61 3.15 1.25
N GLU A 105 -7.00 3.80 0.15
CA GLU A 105 -8.38 3.76 -0.34
C GLU A 105 -8.79 2.33 -0.76
N GLN A 106 -7.89 1.59 -1.41
CA GLN A 106 -8.11 0.18 -1.76
C GLN A 106 -8.21 -0.73 -0.54
N ASP A 107 -7.33 -0.56 0.43
CA ASP A 107 -7.32 -1.36 1.66
C ASP A 107 -8.60 -1.12 2.47
N ARG A 108 -9.05 0.14 2.53
CA ARG A 108 -10.33 0.48 3.15
C ARG A 108 -11.51 -0.22 2.48
N ALA A 109 -11.60 -0.16 1.15
CA ALA A 109 -12.66 -0.84 0.41
C ALA A 109 -12.60 -2.37 0.58
N ARG A 110 -11.40 -2.94 0.66
CA ARG A 110 -11.21 -4.37 0.94
C ARG A 110 -11.66 -4.73 2.35
N ASN A 111 -11.34 -3.90 3.34
CA ASN A 111 -11.72 -4.11 4.73
C ASN A 111 -13.25 -4.06 4.91
N GLU A 112 -13.91 -3.09 4.27
CA GLU A 112 -15.39 -3.00 4.27
C GLU A 112 -16.03 -4.27 3.68
N ARG A 113 -15.50 -4.79 2.58
CA ARG A 113 -15.95 -6.08 2.00
C ARG A 113 -15.68 -7.25 2.94
N SER A 114 -14.50 -7.30 3.55
CA SER A 114 -14.14 -8.38 4.48
C SER A 114 -15.04 -8.41 5.71
N ILE A 115 -15.47 -7.25 6.21
CA ILE A 115 -16.44 -7.15 7.30
C ILE A 115 -17.79 -7.69 6.84
N ALA A 116 -18.27 -7.27 5.66
CA ALA A 116 -19.54 -7.75 5.11
C ALA A 116 -19.55 -9.27 4.88
N ASP A 117 -18.46 -9.84 4.35
CA ASP A 117 -18.30 -11.28 4.16
C ASP A 117 -18.31 -12.02 5.50
N THR A 118 -17.65 -11.46 6.52
CA THR A 118 -17.62 -12.04 7.87
C THR A 118 -19.01 -12.02 8.51
N GLU A 119 -19.75 -10.92 8.37
CA GLU A 119 -21.13 -10.82 8.84
C GLU A 119 -22.06 -11.82 8.12
N TYR A 120 -21.90 -11.96 6.80
CA TYR A 120 -22.65 -12.93 6.00
C TYR A 120 -22.36 -14.36 6.46
N LEU A 121 -21.10 -14.75 6.56
CA LEU A 121 -20.70 -16.07 7.04
C LEU A 121 -21.19 -16.34 8.46
N THR A 122 -21.13 -15.34 9.35
CA THR A 122 -21.63 -15.48 10.73
C THR A 122 -23.12 -15.74 10.75
N ARG A 123 -23.89 -15.04 9.90
CA ARG A 123 -25.33 -15.25 9.76
C ARG A 123 -25.65 -16.63 9.21
N GLU A 124 -24.90 -17.08 8.21
CA GLU A 124 -25.08 -18.40 7.60
C GLU A 124 -24.76 -19.51 8.60
N ILE A 125 -23.67 -19.37 9.37
CA ILE A 125 -23.30 -20.32 10.45
C ILE A 125 -24.39 -20.36 11.52
N ALA A 126 -24.96 -19.20 11.90
CA ALA A 126 -26.05 -19.14 12.87
C ALA A 126 -27.32 -19.86 12.35
N ALA A 127 -27.67 -19.66 11.08
CA ALA A 127 -28.79 -20.37 10.43
C ALA A 127 -28.54 -21.88 10.37
N LEU A 128 -27.33 -22.29 9.97
CA LEU A 128 -26.92 -23.69 9.88
C LEU A 128 -26.92 -24.37 11.26
N ARG A 129 -26.50 -23.65 12.31
CA ARG A 129 -26.60 -24.12 13.71
C ARG A 129 -28.04 -24.33 14.14
N LEU A 130 -28.96 -23.44 13.79
CA LEU A 130 -30.39 -23.59 14.12
C LEU A 130 -30.99 -24.80 13.42
N ALA A 131 -30.74 -24.96 12.11
CA ALA A 131 -31.21 -26.11 11.34
C ALA A 131 -30.68 -27.44 11.89
N LEU A 132 -29.39 -27.49 12.28
CA LEU A 132 -28.82 -28.67 12.94
C LEU A 132 -29.43 -28.92 14.32
N SER A 133 -29.74 -27.87 15.09
CA SER A 133 -30.39 -28.01 16.40
C SER A 133 -31.80 -28.61 16.30
N GLU A 134 -32.54 -28.31 15.24
CA GLU A 134 -33.88 -28.88 15.00
C GLU A 134 -33.78 -30.37 14.62
N VAL A 135 -32.86 -30.74 13.73
CA VAL A 135 -32.68 -32.14 13.28
C VAL A 135 -32.02 -33.02 14.36
N ALA A 136 -31.07 -32.48 15.12
CA ALA A 136 -30.38 -33.18 16.20
C ALA A 136 -31.11 -33.06 17.55
N THR A 137 -32.42 -32.84 17.56
CA THR A 137 -33.18 -32.81 18.81
C THR A 137 -33.03 -34.16 19.50
N ARG A 138 -32.67 -34.17 20.78
CA ARG A 138 -32.45 -35.39 21.58
C ARG A 138 -33.60 -36.37 21.47
N ASP A 139 -34.83 -35.86 21.34
CA ASP A 139 -36.03 -36.68 21.21
C ASP A 139 -36.12 -37.39 19.85
N PHE A 140 -35.68 -36.76 18.76
CA PHE A 140 -35.60 -37.40 17.45
C PHE A 140 -34.52 -38.47 17.39
N LEU A 141 -33.31 -38.16 17.90
CA LEU A 141 -32.25 -39.17 18.02
C LEU A 141 -32.69 -40.34 18.92
N ARG A 142 -33.41 -40.04 20.01
CA ARG A 142 -33.94 -41.07 20.91
C ARG A 142 -35.02 -41.92 20.26
N SER A 143 -35.93 -41.32 19.49
CA SER A 143 -36.97 -42.07 18.78
C SER A 143 -36.38 -42.97 17.71
N GLU A 144 -35.40 -42.49 16.93
CA GLU A 144 -34.71 -43.30 15.91
C GLU A 144 -33.92 -44.46 16.55
N LEU A 145 -33.15 -44.20 17.61
CA LEU A 145 -32.43 -45.25 18.34
C LEU A 145 -33.39 -46.29 18.94
N GLN A 146 -34.52 -45.85 19.50
CA GLN A 146 -35.53 -46.78 20.01
C GLN A 146 -36.19 -47.58 18.88
N GLN A 147 -36.48 -46.97 17.74
CA GLN A 147 -37.06 -47.64 16.59
C GLN A 147 -36.11 -48.70 16.02
N MET A 148 -34.83 -48.36 15.83
CA MET A 148 -33.80 -49.33 15.42
C MET A 148 -33.62 -50.46 16.43
N ALA A 149 -33.62 -50.16 17.74
CA ALA A 149 -33.54 -51.17 18.78
C ALA A 149 -34.75 -52.13 18.75
N LYS A 150 -35.95 -51.61 18.50
CA LYS A 150 -37.18 -52.41 18.37
C LYS A 150 -37.16 -53.31 17.14
N GLU A 151 -36.61 -52.81 16.03
CA GLU A 151 -36.45 -53.57 14.79
C GLU A 151 -35.46 -54.74 14.95
N LEU A 152 -34.38 -54.54 15.71
CA LEU A 152 -33.42 -55.60 16.02
C LEU A 152 -34.02 -56.66 16.94
N ASP A 153 -34.71 -56.25 18.01
CA ASP A 153 -35.39 -57.18 18.94
C ASP A 153 -36.47 -58.01 18.22
N GLY A 154 -37.25 -57.38 17.34
CA GLY A 154 -38.22 -58.08 16.50
C GLY A 154 -37.58 -59.09 15.54
N LYS A 155 -36.37 -58.81 15.03
CA LYS A 155 -35.62 -59.74 14.16
C LYS A 155 -35.07 -60.93 14.92
N ASP A 156 -34.64 -60.76 16.17
CA ASP A 156 -34.17 -61.86 17.01
C ASP A 156 -35.31 -62.80 17.43
N GLN A 157 -36.50 -62.26 17.77
CA GLN A 157 -37.69 -63.07 18.06
C GLN A 157 -38.18 -63.87 16.85
N LEU A 158 -38.07 -63.31 15.65
CA LEU A 158 -38.36 -64.00 14.39
C LEU A 158 -37.35 -65.11 14.06
N ARG A 159 -36.11 -65.00 14.54
CA ARG A 159 -35.09 -66.04 14.40
C ARG A 159 -35.25 -67.18 15.40
N GLU A 160 -35.83 -66.93 16.58
CA GLU A 160 -36.12 -67.98 17.58
C GLU A 160 -37.34 -68.85 17.24
N GLN A 161 -38.20 -68.42 16.31
CA GLN A 161 -39.42 -69.16 15.90
C GLN A 161 -39.23 -70.07 14.67
N ILE A 162 -38.02 -70.16 14.11
CA ILE A 162 -37.65 -71.03 12.98
C ILE A 162 -36.70 -72.10 13.48
#